data_AF-A0A932UD64-F1
#
_entry.id   AF-A0A932UD64-F1
#
_cell.length_a   1.000
_cell.length_b   1.000
_cell.length_c   1.000
_cell.angle_alpha   90.00
_cell.angle_beta   90.00
_cell.angle_gamma   90.00
#
_symmetry.space_group_name_H-M   'P 1'
#
loop_
_entity.id
_entity.type
_entity.pdbx_description
1 polymer ?
#
loop_
_entity_poly.entity_id
_entity_poly.type
_entity_poly.pdbx_seq_one_letter_code
_entity_poly.pdbx_strand_id
1 'polypeptide(L)' 'MAAGRGRHTVVALMEDEPGVLARVVGLFRRRNFNIESLTVGHTDLPGISRLTLVVDGQNTVIEQVVKQLYKV' A
#
# COMPACT_ATOMS: atom_id res chain seq x y z
N MET A 1 1.02 -26.43 7.25
CA MET A 1 1.15 -24.98 7.54
C MET A 1 0.13 -24.24 6.68
N ALA A 2 -1.07 -23.99 7.20
CA ALA A 2 -2.09 -23.25 6.44
C ALA A 2 -1.57 -21.83 6.22
N ALA A 3 -1.34 -21.42 4.97
CA ALA A 3 -1.05 -20.04 4.63
C ALA A 3 -2.28 -19.21 5.03
N GLY A 4 -2.24 -18.57 6.20
CA GLY A 4 -3.36 -17.83 6.74
C GLY A 4 -3.76 -16.74 5.76
N ARG A 5 -4.95 -16.86 5.17
CA ARG A 5 -5.63 -15.72 4.57
C ARG A 5 -6.00 -14.79 5.73
N GLY A 6 -5.59 -13.53 5.63
CA GLY A 6 -5.83 -12.54 6.66
C GLY A 6 -6.02 -11.16 6.06
N ARG A 7 -6.77 -10.34 6.80
CA ARG A 7 -6.81 -8.91 6.56
C ARG A 7 -5.50 -8.29 7.05
N HIS A 8 -4.86 -7.55 6.18
CA HIS A 8 -3.58 -6.91 6.45
C HIS A 8 -3.69 -5.41 6.25
N THR A 9 -3.17 -4.64 7.20
CA THR A 9 -3.09 -3.18 7.09
C THR A 9 -1.64 -2.79 6.84
N VAL A 10 -1.39 -2.03 5.78
CA VAL A 10 -0.10 -1.45 5.41
C VAL A 10 -0.20 0.05 5.54
N VAL A 11 0.74 0.66 6.26
CA VAL A 11 0.86 2.11 6.38
C VAL A 11 2.19 2.51 5.76
N ALA A 12 2.16 3.49 4.86
CA ALA A 12 3.35 4.03 4.21
C ALA A 12 3.33 5.56 4.28
N LEU A 13 4.51 6.14 4.43
CA LEU A 13 4.75 7.57 4.24
C LEU A 13 5.29 7.77 2.82
N MET A 14 4.78 8.77 2.13
CA MET A 14 5.16 9.07 0.76
C MET A 14 5.23 10.59 0.55
N GLU A 15 6.01 11.00 -0.44
CA GLU A 15 6.06 12.40 -0.88
C GLU A 15 4.70 12.82 -1.44
N ASP A 16 4.29 14.04 -1.08
CA ASP A 16 3.03 14.63 -1.50
C ASP A 16 3.19 15.35 -2.85
N GLU A 17 3.56 14.56 -3.87
CA GLU A 17 3.78 15.07 -5.24
C GLU A 17 2.75 14.50 -6.24
N PRO A 18 2.40 15.29 -7.29
CA PRO A 18 1.52 14.82 -8.35
C PRO A 18 2.04 13.52 -8.99
N GLY A 19 1.20 12.48 -8.98
CA GLY A 19 1.50 11.20 -9.61
C GLY A 19 2.07 10.13 -8.67
N VAL A 20 2.51 10.47 -7.46
CA VAL A 20 2.98 9.48 -6.46
C VAL A 20 1.86 8.50 -6.11
N LEU A 21 0.66 9.02 -5.80
CA LEU A 21 -0.52 8.20 -5.53
C LEU A 21 -0.88 7.28 -6.71
N ALA A 22 -0.85 7.82 -7.94
CA ALA A 22 -1.18 7.05 -9.14
C ALA A 22 -0.18 5.90 -9.37
N ARG A 23 1.12 6.14 -9.12
CA ARG A 23 2.18 5.13 -9.21
C ARG A 23 1.98 4.03 -8.17
N VAL A 24 1.66 4.40 -6.93
CA VAL A 24 1.34 3.50 -5.83
C VAL A 24 0.13 2.63 -6.18
N VAL A 25 -1.01 3.23 -6.54
CA VAL A 25 -2.24 2.50 -6.93
C VAL A 25 -2.00 1.58 -8.13
N GLY A 26 -1.20 2.02 -9.11
CA GLY A 26 -0.84 1.24 -10.30
C GLY A 26 0.02 0.00 -10.00
N LEU A 27 0.72 -0.06 -8.88
CA LEU A 27 1.43 -1.27 -8.44
C LEU A 27 0.45 -2.35 -7.98
N PHE A 28 -0.60 -1.96 -7.26
CA PHE A 28 -1.61 -2.89 -6.74
C PHE A 28 -2.47 -3.50 -7.85
N ARG A 29 -2.86 -2.67 -8.83
CA ARG A 29 -3.67 -3.12 -9.99
C ARG A 29 -3.00 -4.24 -10.80
N ARG A 30 -1.68 -4.17 -11.00
CA ARG A 30 -0.93 -5.11 -11.86
C ARG A 30 -0.78 -6.52 -11.27
N ARG A 31 -1.02 -6.70 -9.97
CA ARG A 31 -0.81 -7.97 -9.27
C ARG A 31 -2.11 -8.61 -8.77
N ASN A 32 -3.26 -8.04 -9.14
CA ASN A 32 -4.59 -8.50 -8.76
C ASN A 32 -4.78 -8.62 -7.23
N PHE A 33 -4.22 -7.68 -6.47
CA PHE A 33 -4.46 -7.59 -5.03
C PHE A 33 -5.85 -7.03 -4.77
N ASN A 34 -6.62 -7.69 -3.90
CA ASN A 34 -7.93 -7.21 -3.52
C ASN A 34 -7.77 -6.14 -2.43
N ILE A 35 -7.94 -4.87 -2.82
CA ILE A 35 -7.91 -3.74 -1.89
C ILE A 35 -9.28 -3.66 -1.22
N GLU A 36 -9.31 -3.88 0.08
CA GLU A 36 -10.52 -3.70 0.88
C GLU A 36 -10.75 -2.22 1.19
N SER A 37 -9.68 -1.48 1.54
CA SER A 37 -9.75 -0.04 1.71
C SER A 37 -8.42 0.65 1.40
N LEU A 38 -8.50 1.88 0.94
CA LEU A 38 -7.35 2.76 0.70
C LEU A 38 -7.73 4.17 1.15
N THR A 39 -6.89 4.75 2.01
CA THR A 39 -7.02 6.13 2.47
C THR A 39 -5.69 6.85 2.37
N VAL A 40 -5.74 8.12 1.99
CA VAL A 40 -4.59 9.01 1.88
C VAL A 40 -4.94 10.30 2.59
N GLY A 41 -4.00 10.84 3.36
CA GLY A 41 -4.14 12.16 3.94
C GLY A 41 -2.76 12.76 4.22
N HIS A 42 -2.73 14.08 4.32
CA HIS A 42 -1.52 14.80 4.70
C HIS A 42 -1.12 14.44 6.13
N THR A 43 0.19 14.47 6.39
CA THR A 43 0.74 14.37 7.75
C THR A 43 1.03 15.77 8.31
N ASP A 44 1.47 15.83 9.57
CA ASP A 44 1.95 17.07 10.17
C ASP A 44 3.27 17.56 9.55
N LEU A 45 3.95 16.71 8.77
CA LEU A 45 5.15 17.06 8.03
C LEU A 45 4.78 17.59 6.64
N PRO A 46 5.16 18.84 6.30
CA PRO A 46 4.92 19.41 4.98
C PRO A 46 5.53 18.54 3.88
N GLY A 47 4.78 18.32 2.80
CA GLY A 47 5.23 17.51 1.67
C GLY A 47 5.22 16.01 1.91
N ILE A 48 4.70 15.54 3.05
CA ILE A 48 4.56 14.10 3.35
C ILE A 48 3.10 13.74 3.56
N SER A 49 2.66 12.74 2.80
CA SER A 49 1.33 12.13 2.88
C SER A 49 1.41 10.72 3.48
N ARG A 50 0.40 10.34 4.26
CA ARG A 50 0.25 8.99 4.82
C ARG A 50 -0.77 8.22 4.00
N LEU A 51 -0.32 7.10 3.43
CA LEU A 51 -1.16 6.09 2.81
C LEU A 51 -1.48 5.00 3.83
N THR A 52 -2.76 4.68 3.99
CA THR A 52 -3.22 3.50 4.73
C THR A 52 -3.99 2.58 3.77
N LEU A 53 -3.54 1.34 3.68
CA LEU A 53 -4.08 0.35 2.76
C LEU A 53 -4.46 -0.91 3.53
N VAL A 54 -5.69 -1.37 3.33
CA VAL A 54 -6.15 -2.67 3.83
C VAL A 54 -6.32 -3.61 2.65
N VAL A 55 -5.65 -4.76 2.71
CA VAL A 55 -5.73 -5.82 1.69
C VAL A 55 -6.10 -7.14 2.34
N ASP A 56 -6.86 -7.95 1.62
CA ASP A 56 -7.14 -9.34 1.99
C ASP A 56 -6.24 -10.26 1.15
N GLY A 57 -5.44 -11.10 1.80
CA GLY A 57 -4.45 -11.92 1.10
C GLY A 57 -3.67 -12.88 1.99
N GLN A 58 -2.72 -13.59 1.38
CA GLN A 58 -1.72 -14.38 2.10
C GLN A 58 -0.55 -13.49 2.54
N ASN A 59 0.15 -13.85 3.62
CA ASN A 59 1.34 -13.10 4.08
C ASN A 59 2.38 -12.82 2.98
N THR A 60 2.54 -13.72 2.01
CA THR A 60 3.45 -13.57 0.87
C THR A 60 3.10 -12.37 -0.02
N VAL A 61 1.82 -11.99 -0.08
CA VAL A 61 1.33 -10.79 -0.78
C VAL A 61 1.84 -9.53 -0.10
N ILE A 62 1.83 -9.48 1.23
CA ILE A 62 2.28 -8.31 1.99
C ILE A 62 3.77 -8.04 1.84
N GLU A 63 4.59 -9.09 1.92
CA GLU A 63 6.03 -8.94 1.68
C GLU A 63 6.34 -8.36 0.30
N GLN A 64 5.56 -8.76 -0.72
CA GLN A 64 5.70 -8.21 -2.06
C GLN A 64 5.24 -6.75 -2.12
N VAL A 65 4.11 -6.41 -1.51
CA VAL A 65 3.61 -5.03 -1.43
C VAL A 65 4.65 -4.10 -0.81
N VAL A 66 5.20 -4.49 0.35
CA VAL A 66 6.23 -3.71 1.05
C VAL A 66 7.47 -3.54 0.16
N LYS A 67 7.96 -4.63 -0.46
CA LYS A 67 9.12 -4.57 -1.37
C LYS A 67 8.89 -3.67 -2.59
N GLN A 68 7.66 -3.55 -3.08
CA GLN A 68 7.36 -2.67 -4.21
C GLN A 68 7.22 -1.22 -3.79
N LEU A 69 6.65 -0.95 -2.61
CA LEU A 69 6.57 0.41 -2.06
C LEU A 69 7.96 1.01 -1.82
N TYR A 70 8.94 0.22 -1.37
CA TYR A 70 10.33 0.68 -1.23
C TYR A 70 11.08 0.93 -2.54
N LYS A 71 10.56 0.46 -3.69
CA LYS A 71 11.16 0.67 -5.01
C LYS A 71 10.64 1.92 -5.71
N VAL A 72 9.65 2.58 -5.11
CA VAL A 72 9.05 3.80 -5.66
C VAL A 72 9.96 4.97 -5.38
#